data_AF-A0A2S2QFA9-F1
#
_entry.id   AF-A0A2S2QFA9-F1
#
_cell.length_a   1.000
_cell.length_b   1.000
_cell.length_c   1.000
_cell.angle_alpha   90.00
_cell.angle_beta   90.00
_cell.angle_gamma   90.00
#
_symmetry.space_group_name_H-M   'P 1'
#
loop_
_entity.id
_entity.type
_entity.pdbx_description
1 polymer ?
#
loop_
_entity_poly.entity_id
_entity_poly.type
_entity_poly.pdbx_seq_one_letter_code
_entity_poly.pdbx_strand_id
1 'polypeptide(L)'
;LDTSSECTVCEAFVSVFNDRLNNKSVNIDEIDLMELCYEVDIKHKEQCLEMINSYNQTFKNLYHQLPTWMMCEKMSLCSKNKSVAVNKLNNTECLKGVNYWCASKDNAKECKAEMLCNRTTWNVNFIEK
;
A
#
# COMPACT_ATOMS: atom_id res chain seq x y z
N LEU A 1 9.21 -3.73 20.49
CA LEU A 1 9.15 -3.38 19.06
C LEU A 1 9.36 -4.68 18.29
N ASP A 2 8.40 -5.13 17.48
CA ASP A 2 8.71 -6.20 16.51
C ASP A 2 9.40 -5.54 15.33
N THR A 3 10.73 -5.56 15.36
CA THR A 3 11.60 -5.14 14.27
C THR A 3 12.03 -6.37 13.49
N SER A 4 11.08 -7.07 12.86
CA SER A 4 11.50 -7.98 11.78
C SER A 4 12.06 -7.10 10.65
N SER A 5 13.18 -7.51 10.07
CA SER A 5 13.73 -6.86 8.88
C SER A 5 12.67 -6.74 7.80
N GLU A 6 11.85 -7.78 7.64
CA GLU A 6 10.75 -7.86 6.67
C GLU A 6 9.67 -6.79 6.86
N CYS A 7 9.20 -6.53 8.09
CA CYS A 7 8.20 -5.49 8.34
C CYS A 7 8.74 -4.12 7.97
N THR A 8 9.98 -3.82 8.39
CA THR A 8 10.63 -2.52 8.13
C THR A 8 10.82 -2.30 6.62
N VAL A 9 11.27 -3.32 5.91
CA VAL A 9 11.45 -3.29 4.46
C VAL A 9 10.12 -3.11 3.74
N CYS A 10 9.08 -3.84 4.15
CA CYS A 10 7.74 -3.70 3.58
C CYS A 10 7.19 -2.29 3.78
N GLU A 11 7.31 -1.73 4.98
CA GLU A 11 6.81 -0.38 5.28
C GLU A 11 7.52 0.72 4.48
N ALA A 12 8.85 0.60 4.33
CA ALA A 12 9.61 1.50 3.49
C ALA A 12 9.16 1.40 2.02
N PHE A 13 9.00 0.17 1.52
CA PHE A 13 8.55 -0.08 0.16
C PHE A 13 7.13 0.47 -0.10
N VAL A 14 6.14 0.17 0.75
CA VAL A 14 4.75 0.63 0.52
C VAL A 14 4.63 2.14 0.62
N SER A 15 5.51 2.82 1.37
CA SER A 15 5.58 4.27 1.38
C SER A 15 6.03 4.83 0.03
N VAL A 16 7.16 4.32 -0.51
CA VAL A 16 7.66 4.70 -1.84
C VAL A 16 6.63 4.39 -2.92
N PHE A 17 6.05 3.19 -2.87
CA PHE A 17 5.01 2.73 -3.78
C PHE A 17 3.81 3.69 -3.79
N ASN A 18 3.30 4.06 -2.61
CA ASN A 18 2.17 4.99 -2.50
C ASN A 18 2.47 6.36 -3.12
N ASP A 19 3.68 6.89 -2.92
CA ASP A 19 4.07 8.22 -3.38
C ASP A 19 4.23 8.27 -4.92
N ARG A 20 4.72 7.18 -5.53
CA ARG A 20 4.96 7.09 -6.98
C ARG A 20 3.72 6.83 -7.82
N LEU A 21 2.67 6.31 -7.21
CA LEU A 21 1.49 5.83 -7.93
C LEU A 21 0.44 6.87 -8.26
N ASN A 22 0.66 8.11 -7.87
CA ASN A 22 -0.22 9.22 -8.23
C ASN A 22 -0.18 9.55 -9.73
N ASN A 23 0.73 8.97 -10.53
CA ASN A 23 0.98 9.35 -11.93
C ASN A 23 1.01 8.22 -12.98
N LYS A 24 0.81 6.94 -12.64
CA LYS A 24 0.89 5.83 -13.61
C LYS A 24 -0.39 4.99 -13.67
N SER A 25 -0.79 4.69 -14.90
CA SER A 25 -1.91 3.81 -15.30
C SER A 25 -1.80 2.41 -14.70
N VAL A 26 -2.94 1.73 -14.59
CA VAL A 26 -3.34 0.68 -13.63
C VAL A 26 -2.63 -0.68 -13.81
N ASN A 27 -1.57 -0.79 -14.61
CA ASN A 27 -0.90 -2.06 -14.85
C ASN A 27 0.58 -2.00 -14.44
N ILE A 28 0.82 -2.28 -13.16
CA ILE A 28 2.16 -2.30 -12.56
C ILE A 28 2.77 -3.68 -12.83
N ASP A 29 3.83 -3.73 -13.62
CA ASP A 29 4.53 -4.99 -13.87
C ASP A 29 5.55 -5.30 -12.76
N GLU A 30 6.27 -6.43 -12.89
CA GLU A 30 7.27 -6.80 -11.89
C GLU A 30 8.49 -5.86 -11.89
N ILE A 31 8.89 -5.38 -13.07
CA ILE A 31 10.04 -4.50 -13.23
C ILE A 31 9.75 -3.16 -12.55
N ASP A 32 8.53 -2.62 -12.73
CA ASP A 32 8.08 -1.42 -12.03
C ASP A 32 8.21 -1.57 -10.50
N LEU A 33 7.84 -2.73 -9.93
CA LEU A 33 7.98 -2.98 -8.48
C LEU A 33 9.44 -3.06 -8.04
N MET A 34 10.30 -3.69 -8.84
CA MET A 34 11.73 -3.79 -8.55
C MET A 34 12.43 -2.43 -8.63
N GLU A 35 12.07 -1.57 -9.57
CA GLU A 35 12.63 -0.21 -9.70
C GLU A 35 12.38 0.63 -8.44
N LEU A 36 11.24 0.46 -7.77
CA LEU A 36 10.93 1.18 -6.54
C LEU A 36 11.86 0.79 -5.37
N CYS A 37 12.42 -0.43 -5.38
CA CYS A 37 13.41 -0.81 -4.37
C CYS A 37 14.72 -0.02 -4.45
N TYR A 38 14.99 0.66 -5.57
CA TYR A 38 16.15 1.56 -5.69
C TYR A 38 15.94 2.91 -4.99
N GLU A 39 14.69 3.24 -4.64
CA GLU A 39 14.34 4.44 -3.87
C GLU A 39 14.18 4.16 -2.37
N VAL A 40 14.18 2.90 -1.97
CA VAL A 40 14.28 2.48 -0.57
C VAL A 40 15.71 2.76 -0.07
N ASP A 41 15.86 3.08 1.22
CA ASP A 41 17.17 3.29 1.88
C ASP A 41 18.15 2.17 1.48
N ILE A 42 19.38 2.57 1.12
CA ILE A 42 20.42 1.70 0.56
C ILE A 42 20.67 0.45 1.42
N LYS A 43 20.52 0.55 2.74
CA LYS A 43 20.72 -0.57 3.67
C LYS A 43 19.64 -1.67 3.59
N HIS A 44 18.51 -1.39 2.94
CA HIS A 44 17.37 -2.30 2.81
C HIS A 44 17.09 -2.70 1.36
N LYS A 45 17.87 -2.19 0.39
CA LYS A 45 17.63 -2.41 -1.04
C LYS A 45 17.61 -3.88 -1.44
N GLU A 46 18.60 -4.67 -1.02
CA GLU A 46 18.68 -6.10 -1.37
C GLU A 46 17.49 -6.88 -0.78
N GLN A 47 17.18 -6.63 0.49
CA GLN A 47 16.02 -7.23 1.17
C GLN A 47 14.69 -6.84 0.50
N CYS A 48 14.59 -5.61 -0.02
CA CYS A 48 13.43 -5.17 -0.79
C CYS A 48 13.29 -5.99 -2.07
N LEU A 49 14.37 -6.17 -2.84
CA LEU A 49 14.34 -6.95 -4.07
C LEU A 49 13.93 -8.40 -3.83
N GLU A 50 14.48 -9.03 -2.78
CA GLU A 50 14.10 -10.39 -2.38
C GLU A 50 12.63 -10.49 -1.97
N MET A 51 12.13 -9.51 -1.22
CA MET A 51 10.72 -9.42 -0.83
C MET A 51 9.82 -9.28 -2.07
N ILE A 52 10.14 -8.37 -3.00
CA ILE A 52 9.33 -8.18 -4.21
C ILE A 52 9.34 -9.44 -5.07
N ASN A 53 10.47 -10.10 -5.26
CA ASN A 53 10.54 -11.35 -6.00
C ASN A 53 9.63 -12.44 -5.38
N SER A 54 9.55 -12.49 -4.06
CA SER A 54 8.74 -13.49 -3.34
C SER A 54 7.25 -13.16 -3.29
N TYR A 55 6.90 -11.87 -3.28
CA TYR A 55 5.55 -11.40 -2.97
C TYR A 55 4.88 -10.59 -4.09
N ASN A 56 5.51 -10.38 -5.25
CA ASN A 56 5.01 -9.53 -6.33
C ASN A 56 3.55 -9.84 -6.72
N GLN A 57 3.17 -11.12 -6.87
CA GLN A 57 1.82 -11.53 -7.24
C GLN A 57 0.81 -11.26 -6.12
N THR A 58 1.17 -11.59 -4.88
CA THR A 58 0.35 -11.28 -3.70
C THR A 58 0.13 -9.78 -3.59
N PHE A 59 1.18 -9.01 -3.79
CA PHE A 59 1.14 -7.57 -3.78
C PHE A 59 0.22 -7.03 -4.89
N LYS A 60 0.35 -7.54 -6.12
CA LYS A 60 -0.54 -7.22 -7.26
C LYS A 60 -2.00 -7.49 -6.95
N ASN A 61 -2.32 -8.61 -6.31
CA ASN A 61 -3.68 -8.96 -5.94
C ASN A 61 -4.25 -8.06 -4.84
N LEU A 62 -3.42 -7.69 -3.85
CA LEU A 62 -3.87 -6.96 -2.66
C LEU A 62 -3.97 -5.44 -2.89
N TYR A 63 -3.10 -4.84 -3.72
CA TYR A 63 -3.06 -3.38 -3.85
C TYR A 63 -4.36 -2.79 -4.40
N HIS A 64 -5.14 -3.58 -5.16
CA HIS A 64 -6.44 -3.19 -5.70
C HIS A 64 -7.56 -3.22 -4.66
N GLN A 65 -7.36 -3.94 -3.57
CA GLN A 65 -8.41 -4.22 -2.58
C GLN A 65 -8.24 -3.39 -1.32
N LEU A 66 -7.04 -2.86 -1.08
CA LEU A 66 -6.64 -2.28 0.18
C LEU A 66 -5.74 -1.05 -0.04
N PRO A 67 -5.77 -0.07 0.87
CA PRO A 67 -4.75 0.95 0.92
C PRO A 67 -3.36 0.33 1.15
N THR A 68 -2.33 0.94 0.56
CA THR A 68 -0.94 0.45 0.57
C THR A 68 -0.40 0.20 1.98
N TRP A 69 -0.81 1.03 2.94
CA TRP A 69 -0.40 0.92 4.33
C TRP A 69 -0.94 -0.31 5.08
N MET A 70 -2.02 -0.91 4.61
CA MET A 70 -2.59 -2.15 5.19
C MET A 70 -1.90 -3.41 4.64
N MET A 71 -1.13 -3.28 3.55
CA MET A 71 -0.61 -4.44 2.82
C MET A 71 0.36 -5.26 3.66
N CYS A 72 1.28 -4.62 4.38
CA CYS A 72 2.29 -5.32 5.17
C CYS A 72 1.68 -6.19 6.29
N GLU A 73 0.57 -5.75 6.91
CA GLU A 73 -0.16 -6.57 7.88
C GLU A 73 -0.93 -7.71 7.22
N LYS A 74 -1.55 -7.45 6.06
CA LYS A 74 -2.31 -8.47 5.30
C LYS A 74 -1.43 -9.56 4.71
N MET A 75 -0.19 -9.21 4.39
CA MET A 75 0.85 -10.13 3.96
C MET A 75 1.54 -10.84 5.13
N SER A 76 1.11 -10.57 6.38
CA SER A 76 1.70 -11.13 7.61
C SER A 76 3.18 -10.79 7.83
N LEU A 77 3.71 -9.78 7.13
CA LEU A 77 5.07 -9.27 7.32
C LEU A 77 5.16 -8.39 8.58
N CYS A 78 4.06 -7.74 8.94
CA CYS A 78 3.92 -6.95 10.17
C CYS A 78 2.80 -7.51 11.07
N SER A 79 2.95 -7.39 12.40
CA SER A 79 1.86 -7.71 13.32
C SER A 79 0.70 -6.70 13.19
N LYS A 80 -0.53 -7.16 13.41
CA LYS A 80 -1.73 -6.30 13.47
C LYS A 80 -1.56 -5.16 14.49
N ASN A 81 -1.95 -3.94 14.11
CA ASN A 81 -1.82 -2.70 14.89
C ASN A 81 -0.38 -2.23 15.13
N LYS A 82 0.62 -2.81 14.43
CA LYS A 82 2.02 -2.39 14.54
C LYS A 82 2.56 -1.77 13.26
N SER A 83 1.78 -1.74 12.17
CA SER A 83 2.13 -0.97 11.00
C SER A 83 2.39 0.49 11.40
N VAL A 84 3.57 1.02 11.08
CA VAL A 84 3.94 2.43 11.26
C VAL A 84 2.91 3.33 10.62
N ALA A 85 2.26 2.87 9.55
CA ALA A 85 1.19 3.61 8.92
C ALA A 85 -0.15 3.51 9.70
N VAL A 86 -0.53 2.36 10.27
CA VAL A 86 -1.66 2.28 11.24
C VAL A 86 -1.41 3.21 12.43
N ASN A 87 -0.19 3.20 12.97
CA ASN A 87 0.17 3.99 14.15
C ASN A 87 0.36 5.49 13.85
N LYS A 88 0.62 5.87 12.59
CA LYS A 88 0.69 7.28 12.15
C LYS A 88 -0.65 7.85 11.70
N LEU A 89 -1.66 7.01 11.46
CA LEU A 89 -3.02 7.46 11.24
C LEU A 89 -3.58 7.92 12.59
N ASN A 90 -3.25 9.15 12.97
CA ASN A 90 -3.80 9.83 14.14
C ASN A 90 -5.34 9.93 14.10
N ASN A 91 -5.95 9.59 12.96
CA ASN A 91 -7.38 9.56 12.73
C ASN A 91 -7.92 8.13 12.71
N THR A 92 -8.60 7.74 13.80
CA THR A 92 -9.30 6.45 13.92
C THR A 92 -10.43 6.27 12.92
N GLU A 93 -10.90 7.34 12.28
CA GLU A 93 -11.93 7.27 11.24
C GLU A 93 -11.46 6.46 10.03
N CYS A 94 -10.14 6.43 9.74
CA CYS A 94 -9.59 5.56 8.72
C CYS A 94 -9.78 4.07 9.03
N LEU A 95 -10.20 3.69 10.23
CA LEU A 95 -10.55 2.31 10.54
C LEU A 95 -11.99 1.94 10.10
N LYS A 96 -12.80 2.92 9.69
CA LYS A 96 -14.18 2.72 9.19
C LYS A 96 -14.23 2.10 7.79
N GLY A 97 -13.08 1.98 7.12
CA GLY A 97 -12.97 1.26 5.84
C GLY A 97 -13.32 2.08 4.61
N VAL A 98 -13.46 1.38 3.47
CA VAL A 98 -13.58 1.96 2.12
C VAL A 98 -14.73 2.96 1.98
N ASN A 99 -15.87 2.71 2.64
CA ASN A 99 -17.01 3.63 2.60
C ASN A 99 -16.67 4.99 3.22
N TYR A 100 -15.79 5.04 4.22
CA TYR A 100 -15.32 6.30 4.80
C TYR A 100 -14.23 6.93 3.93
N TRP A 101 -13.20 6.16 3.55
CA TRP A 101 -12.09 6.67 2.75
C TRP A 101 -12.56 7.26 1.42
N CYS A 102 -13.44 6.56 0.72
CA CYS A 102 -13.89 6.93 -0.62
C CYS A 102 -15.15 7.80 -0.63
N ALA A 103 -15.62 8.25 0.54
CA ALA A 103 -16.72 9.22 0.63
C ALA A 103 -16.33 10.61 0.09
N SER A 104 -15.05 10.98 0.16
CA SER A 104 -14.55 12.27 -0.33
C SER A 104 -13.07 12.20 -0.70
N LYS A 105 -12.61 13.15 -1.53
CA LYS A 105 -11.18 13.30 -1.86
C LYS A 105 -10.32 13.57 -0.63
N ASP A 106 -10.85 14.32 0.32
CA ASP A 106 -10.14 14.68 1.54
C ASP A 106 -9.96 13.47 2.47
N ASN A 107 -11.00 12.65 2.66
CA ASN A 107 -10.92 11.42 3.44
C ASN A 107 -9.93 10.44 2.83
N ALA A 108 -9.95 10.30 1.50
CA ALA A 108 -9.03 9.41 0.81
C ALA A 108 -7.59 9.88 1.00
N LYS A 109 -7.34 11.19 0.91
CA LYS A 109 -6.01 11.79 1.13
C LYS A 109 -5.50 11.60 2.55
N GLU A 110 -6.35 11.86 3.53
CA GLU A 110 -6.01 11.68 4.93
C GLU A 110 -5.68 10.22 5.25
N CYS A 111 -6.46 9.28 4.69
CA CYS A 111 -6.28 7.85 4.91
C CYS A 111 -5.32 7.17 3.92
N LYS A 112 -4.62 7.94 3.07
CA LYS A 112 -3.73 7.42 2.01
C LYS A 112 -4.39 6.32 1.16
N ALA A 113 -5.63 6.56 0.77
CA ALA A 113 -6.51 5.63 0.07
C ALA A 113 -6.95 6.17 -1.30
N GLU A 114 -6.43 7.31 -1.75
CA GLU A 114 -6.80 7.94 -3.03
C GLU A 114 -6.66 6.96 -4.18
N MET A 115 -5.58 6.19 -4.18
CA MET A 115 -5.30 5.21 -5.22
C MET A 115 -6.35 4.09 -5.25
N LEU A 116 -6.75 3.58 -4.08
CA LEU A 116 -7.81 2.59 -3.96
C LEU A 116 -9.14 3.16 -4.46
N CYS A 117 -9.51 4.36 -3.99
CA CYS A 117 -10.77 4.99 -4.34
C CYS A 117 -10.87 5.31 -5.83
N ASN A 118 -9.80 5.85 -6.43
CA ASN A 118 -9.73 6.06 -7.88
C ASN A 118 -9.97 4.75 -8.64
N ARG A 119 -9.41 3.62 -8.22
CA ARG A 119 -9.51 2.38 -9.01
C ARG A 119 -10.77 1.56 -8.76
N THR A 120 -11.44 1.74 -7.62
CA THR A 120 -12.52 0.84 -7.18
C THR A 120 -13.87 1.52 -6.99
N THR A 121 -13.90 2.80 -6.59
CA THR A 121 -15.15 3.50 -6.24
C THR A 121 -15.44 4.66 -7.18
N TRP A 122 -14.45 5.49 -7.50
CA TRP A 122 -14.67 6.71 -8.27
C TRP A 122 -14.55 6.51 -9.79
N ASN A 123 -13.82 5.50 -10.28
CA ASN A 123 -13.74 5.19 -11.71
C ASN A 123 -14.41 3.87 -12.12
N VAL A 124 -15.25 3.28 -11.27
CA VAL A 124 -16.15 2.19 -11.69
C VAL A 124 -17.35 2.80 -12.40
N ASN A 125 -17.37 2.68 -13.72
CA ASN A 125 -18.62 2.79 -14.47
C ASN A 125 -19.54 1.68 -13.99
N PHE A 126 -20.65 2.05 -13.36
CA PHE A 126 -21.69 1.13 -12.90
C PHE A 126 -22.12 0.20 -14.03
N ILE A 127 -21.71 -1.07 -13.99
CA ILE A 127 -22.55 -2.15 -14.52
C ILE A 127 -23.25 -2.71 -13.29
N GLU A 128 -24.42 -2.15 -13.00
CA GLU A 128 -25.38 -2.73 -12.09
C GLU A 128 -25.65 -4.19 -12.50
N LYS A 129 -25.70 -5.09 -11.52
CA LYS A 129 -26.44 -6.34 -11.60
C LYS A 129 -27.42 -6.39 -10.46
#